data_AF-A0A364NWD8-F1
#
_entry.id   AF-A0A364NWD8-F1
#
_cell.length_a   1.000
_cell.length_b   1.000
_cell.length_c   1.000
_cell.angle_alpha   90.00
_cell.angle_beta   90.00
_cell.angle_gamma   90.00
#
_symmetry.space_group_name_H-M   'P 1'
#
loop_
_entity.id
_entity.type
_entity.pdbx_description
1 polymer ?
#
loop_
_entity_poly.entity_id
_entity_poly.type
_entity_poly.pdbx_seq_one_letter_code
_entity_poly.pdbx_strand_id
1 'polypeptide(L)'
;MHLVRTAVCAVLLWSSQAAAECANPEQFQAAQLRQFHYQLQVAALNCRGDDPSLPGKWQDYIRRHAALLADNARTLKAYFKSDSALDRHNTVVTNHESVAVHETPGYCEMRAPMFDKVLTLTRHQMSDYAVEQVPSPDNVRACGEAKKVKKAN
;
A
#
# COMPACT_ATOMS: atom_id res chain seq x y z
N MET A 1 29.20 65.11 -7.77
CA MET A 1 28.14 64.49 -6.96
C MET A 1 27.38 63.50 -7.83
N HIS A 2 27.69 62.21 -7.77
CA HIS A 2 26.85 61.18 -8.38
C HIS A 2 26.72 60.02 -7.39
N LEU A 3 25.52 59.88 -6.82
CA LEU A 3 25.19 58.79 -5.91
C LEU A 3 24.64 57.60 -6.71
N VAL A 4 25.28 56.46 -6.51
CA VAL A 4 24.94 55.12 -7.00
C VAL A 4 23.60 54.66 -6.41
N ARG A 5 22.76 54.00 -7.21
CA ARG A 5 21.71 53.09 -6.70
C ARG A 5 21.57 51.85 -7.58
N THR A 6 22.28 50.80 -7.20
CA THR A 6 22.05 49.42 -7.63
C THR A 6 20.86 48.85 -6.85
N ALA A 7 19.78 48.51 -7.54
CA ALA A 7 18.65 47.80 -6.96
C ALA A 7 18.92 46.29 -7.00
N VAL A 8 19.19 45.70 -5.84
CA VAL A 8 19.27 44.25 -5.67
C VAL A 8 17.84 43.73 -5.51
N CYS A 9 17.33 43.08 -6.55
CA CYS A 9 16.04 42.38 -6.52
C CYS A 9 16.26 41.03 -5.83
N ALA A 10 15.97 40.96 -4.53
CA ALA A 10 15.99 39.71 -3.78
C ALA A 10 14.79 38.84 -4.21
N VAL A 11 15.03 37.91 -5.12
CA VAL A 11 14.07 36.86 -5.48
C VAL A 11 13.96 35.90 -4.29
N LEU A 12 12.91 36.05 -3.49
CA LEU A 12 12.49 35.05 -2.52
C LEU A 12 12.06 33.81 -3.30
N LEU A 13 12.99 32.87 -3.47
CA LEU A 13 12.69 31.51 -3.90
C LEU A 13 11.89 30.83 -2.78
N TRP A 14 10.57 31.03 -2.79
CA TRP A 14 9.67 30.13 -2.09
C TRP A 14 9.70 28.79 -2.82
N SER A 15 10.58 27.91 -2.36
CA SER A 15 10.45 26.48 -2.61
C SER A 15 9.18 26.02 -1.90
N SER A 16 8.04 26.11 -2.58
CA SER A 16 6.88 25.26 -2.28
C SER A 16 7.30 23.84 -2.64
N GLN A 17 8.14 23.25 -1.80
CA GLN A 17 8.31 21.82 -1.77
C GLN A 17 6.93 21.30 -1.36
N ALA A 18 6.13 20.89 -2.34
CA ALA A 18 4.95 20.09 -2.09
C ALA A 18 5.44 18.95 -1.20
N ALA A 19 5.18 19.04 0.10
CA ALA A 19 5.59 18.04 1.04
C ALA A 19 4.93 16.77 0.54
N ALA A 20 5.74 15.82 0.06
CA ALA A 20 5.22 14.51 -0.30
C ALA A 20 4.54 13.98 0.98
N GLU A 21 3.21 13.94 0.99
CA GLU A 21 2.42 13.56 2.16
C GLU A 21 2.80 12.14 2.54
N CYS A 22 3.63 12.05 3.57
CA CYS A 22 4.02 10.78 4.14
C CYS A 22 2.87 10.26 5.02
N ALA A 23 2.74 8.95 5.07
CA ALA A 23 1.78 8.28 5.93
C ALA A 23 2.27 8.31 7.38
N ASN A 24 1.38 8.62 8.30
CA ASN A 24 1.61 8.34 9.72
C ASN A 24 1.61 6.80 9.95
N PRO A 25 2.01 6.29 11.13
CA PRO A 25 2.11 4.86 11.36
C PRO A 25 0.81 4.08 11.10
N GLU A 26 -0.34 4.63 11.49
CA GLU A 26 -1.65 4.00 11.26
C GLU A 26 -1.98 3.90 9.76
N GLN A 27 -1.75 4.97 9.01
CA GLN A 27 -1.98 5.02 7.56
C GLN A 27 -1.04 4.08 6.81
N PHE A 28 0.21 3.96 7.27
CA PHE A 28 1.19 3.05 6.68
C PHE A 28 0.79 1.60 6.90
N GLN A 29 0.41 1.23 8.13
CA GLN A 29 -0.12 -0.10 8.44
C GLN A 29 -1.41 -0.40 7.68
N ALA A 30 -2.28 0.60 7.50
CA ALA A 30 -3.47 0.44 6.68
C ALA A 30 -3.11 0.15 5.21
N ALA A 31 -2.07 0.77 4.66
CA ALA A 31 -1.59 0.46 3.31
C ALA A 31 -1.00 -0.96 3.22
N GLN A 32 -0.27 -1.42 4.23
CA GLN A 32 0.26 -2.79 4.32
C GLN A 32 -0.88 -3.82 4.29
N LEU A 33 -1.91 -3.63 5.12
CA LEU A 33 -3.09 -4.48 5.13
C LEU A 33 -3.84 -4.46 3.80
N ARG A 34 -3.92 -3.30 3.15
CA ARG A 34 -4.61 -3.15 1.86
C ARG A 34 -3.88 -3.88 0.73
N GLN A 35 -2.55 -3.81 0.70
CA GLN A 35 -1.78 -4.55 -0.29
C GLN A 35 -1.82 -6.06 -0.04
N PHE A 36 -1.72 -6.48 1.23
CA PHE A 36 -1.89 -7.88 1.58
C PHE A 36 -3.27 -8.43 1.17
N HIS A 37 -4.33 -7.62 1.32
CA HIS A 37 -5.66 -7.96 0.82
C HIS A 37 -5.69 -8.20 -0.69
N TYR A 38 -5.01 -7.36 -1.49
CA TYR A 38 -4.94 -7.56 -2.95
C TYR A 38 -4.08 -8.76 -3.36
N GLN A 39 -3.02 -9.07 -2.62
CA GLN A 39 -2.25 -10.31 -2.80
C GLN A 39 -3.16 -11.54 -2.69
N LEU A 40 -3.98 -11.59 -1.64
CA LEU A 40 -4.96 -12.66 -1.47
C LEU A 40 -6.02 -12.63 -2.58
N GLN A 41 -6.55 -11.46 -2.94
CA GLN A 41 -7.57 -11.37 -4.00
C GLN A 41 -7.06 -11.93 -5.33
N VAL A 42 -5.88 -11.50 -5.77
CA VAL A 42 -5.28 -11.93 -7.03
C VAL A 42 -4.93 -13.42 -6.99
N ALA A 43 -4.41 -13.92 -5.87
CA ALA A 43 -4.16 -15.36 -5.69
C ALA A 43 -5.46 -16.17 -5.81
N ALA A 44 -6.55 -15.76 -5.16
CA ALA A 44 -7.82 -16.46 -5.24
C ALA A 44 -8.39 -16.52 -6.67
N LEU A 45 -8.13 -15.50 -7.48
CA LEU A 45 -8.57 -15.45 -8.87
C LEU A 45 -7.73 -16.34 -9.79
N ASN A 46 -6.41 -16.30 -9.63
CA ASN A 46 -5.46 -16.87 -10.59
C ASN A 46 -4.94 -18.25 -10.20
N CYS A 47 -4.86 -18.56 -8.91
CA CYS A 47 -4.28 -19.82 -8.40
C CYS A 47 -5.32 -20.94 -8.20
N ARG A 48 -6.54 -20.77 -8.69
CA ARG A 48 -7.62 -21.77 -8.56
C ARG A 48 -7.37 -23.08 -9.33
N GLY A 49 -6.42 -23.07 -10.27
CA GLY A 49 -5.95 -24.27 -10.95
C GLY A 49 -5.08 -25.14 -10.05
N ASP A 50 -4.28 -24.50 -9.19
CA ASP A 50 -3.37 -25.17 -8.25
C ASP A 50 -4.09 -25.59 -6.97
N ASP A 51 -4.95 -24.71 -6.43
CA ASP A 51 -5.82 -25.01 -5.30
C ASP A 51 -7.26 -24.52 -5.56
N PRO A 52 -8.18 -25.44 -5.93
CA PRO A 52 -9.59 -25.12 -6.19
C PRO A 52 -10.35 -24.56 -4.98
N SER A 53 -9.81 -24.64 -3.76
CA SER A 53 -10.46 -24.13 -2.55
C SER A 53 -10.28 -22.62 -2.33
N LEU A 54 -9.32 -21.99 -3.02
CA LEU A 54 -8.96 -20.58 -2.80
C LEU A 54 -10.12 -19.59 -3.00
N PRO A 55 -11.01 -19.72 -4.01
CA PRO A 55 -12.17 -18.85 -4.12
C PRO A 55 -13.09 -18.91 -2.89
N GLY A 56 -13.27 -20.10 -2.30
CA GLY A 56 -14.04 -20.27 -1.06
C GLY A 56 -13.34 -19.62 0.13
N LYS A 57 -12.05 -19.89 0.32
CA LYS A 57 -11.23 -19.30 1.39
C LYS A 57 -11.20 -17.76 1.31
N TRP A 58 -11.20 -17.20 0.10
CA TRP A 58 -11.34 -15.76 -0.12
C TRP A 58 -12.66 -15.21 0.39
N GLN A 59 -13.78 -15.85 0.06
CA GLN A 59 -15.08 -15.42 0.55
C GLN A 59 -15.13 -15.48 2.09
N ASP A 60 -14.54 -16.51 2.68
CA ASP A 60 -14.49 -16.68 4.14
C ASP A 60 -13.63 -15.61 4.80
N TYR A 61 -12.48 -15.28 4.21
CA TYR A 61 -11.61 -14.19 4.63
C TYR A 61 -12.34 -12.84 4.61
N ILE A 62 -13.02 -12.52 3.51
CA ILE A 62 -13.81 -11.29 3.39
C ILE A 62 -14.90 -11.23 4.45
N ARG A 63 -15.67 -12.30 4.64
CA ARG A 63 -16.74 -12.31 5.66
C ARG A 63 -16.19 -12.16 7.07
N ARG A 64 -15.12 -12.89 7.41
CA ARG A 64 -14.51 -12.87 8.75
C ARG A 64 -13.94 -11.50 9.10
N HIS A 65 -13.28 -10.84 8.14
CA HIS A 65 -12.54 -9.60 8.36
C HIS A 65 -13.25 -8.36 7.78
N ALA A 66 -14.53 -8.47 7.39
CA ALA A 66 -15.28 -7.39 6.74
C ALA A 66 -15.19 -6.05 7.47
N ALA A 67 -15.39 -6.07 8.79
CA ALA A 67 -15.36 -4.86 9.58
C ALA A 67 -13.93 -4.28 9.71
N LEU A 68 -12.88 -5.12 9.76
CA LEU A 68 -11.50 -4.64 9.69
C LEU A 68 -11.20 -3.97 8.34
N LEU A 69 -11.63 -4.59 7.24
CA LEU A 69 -11.44 -4.06 5.88
C LEU A 69 -12.21 -2.75 5.67
N ALA A 70 -13.37 -2.61 6.28
CA ALA A 70 -14.13 -1.36 6.29
C ALA A 70 -13.41 -0.25 7.07
N ASP A 71 -12.83 -0.57 8.23
CA ASP A 71 -12.05 0.37 9.04
C ASP A 71 -10.79 0.82 8.30
N ASN A 72 -10.06 -0.15 7.72
CA ASN A 72 -8.91 0.06 6.85
C ASN A 72 -9.20 1.05 5.71
N ALA A 73 -10.33 0.86 5.01
CA ALA A 73 -10.73 1.74 3.93
C ALA A 73 -10.97 3.18 4.41
N ARG A 74 -11.52 3.38 5.62
CA ARG A 74 -11.72 4.74 6.18
C ARG A 74 -10.39 5.42 6.50
N THR A 75 -9.44 4.70 7.10
CA THR A 75 -8.09 5.23 7.35
C THR A 75 -7.40 5.64 6.04
N LEU A 76 -7.49 4.82 4.99
CA LEU A 76 -6.89 5.15 3.70
C LEU A 76 -7.62 6.29 2.98
N LYS A 77 -8.94 6.39 3.08
CA LYS A 77 -9.68 7.56 2.56
C LYS A 77 -9.20 8.87 3.21
N ALA A 78 -8.91 8.85 4.51
CA ALA A 78 -8.36 10.02 5.20
C ALA A 78 -6.95 10.38 4.69
N TYR A 79 -6.12 9.39 4.39
CA TYR A 79 -4.78 9.61 3.81
C TYR A 79 -4.85 10.15 2.37
N PHE A 80 -5.64 9.53 1.49
CA PHE A 80 -5.73 9.88 0.07
C PHE A 80 -6.64 11.09 -0.23
N LYS A 81 -7.44 11.52 0.76
CA LYS A 81 -8.34 12.70 0.72
C LYS A 81 -9.43 12.68 -0.35
N SER A 82 -9.55 11.62 -1.14
CA SER A 82 -10.64 11.41 -2.08
C SER A 82 -10.79 9.93 -2.45
N ASP A 83 -12.02 9.53 -2.76
CA ASP A 83 -12.30 8.16 -3.24
C ASP A 83 -11.56 7.88 -4.54
N SER A 84 -11.53 8.83 -5.48
CA SER A 84 -10.81 8.70 -6.75
C SER A 84 -9.29 8.47 -6.57
N ALA A 85 -8.66 9.11 -5.59
CA ALA A 85 -7.24 8.90 -5.31
C ALA A 85 -6.99 7.52 -4.69
N LEU A 86 -7.85 7.08 -3.77
CA LEU A 86 -7.79 5.73 -3.21
C LEU A 86 -8.02 4.66 -4.29
N ASP A 87 -8.96 4.87 -5.20
CA ASP A 87 -9.25 3.93 -6.30
C ASP A 87 -8.08 3.81 -7.27
N ARG A 88 -7.40 4.92 -7.58
CA ARG A 88 -6.14 4.88 -8.36
C ARG A 88 -5.06 4.07 -7.65
N HIS A 89 -4.87 4.30 -6.34
CA HIS A 89 -3.90 3.53 -5.56
C HIS A 89 -4.24 2.04 -5.57
N ASN A 90 -5.50 1.68 -5.28
CA ASN A 90 -6.00 0.32 -5.33
C ASN A 90 -5.71 -0.34 -6.68
N THR A 91 -6.01 0.37 -7.78
CA THR A 91 -5.75 -0.10 -9.15
C THR A 91 -4.26 -0.39 -9.38
N VAL A 92 -3.37 0.50 -8.94
CA VAL A 92 -1.93 0.30 -9.07
C VAL A 92 -1.47 -0.95 -8.32
N VAL A 93 -1.91 -1.13 -7.08
CA VAL A 93 -1.55 -2.30 -6.25
C VAL A 93 -2.08 -3.60 -6.87
N THR A 94 -3.36 -3.64 -7.26
CA THR A 94 -3.94 -4.84 -7.89
C THR A 94 -3.27 -5.17 -9.22
N ASN A 95 -2.91 -4.17 -10.02
CA ASN A 95 -2.18 -4.38 -11.28
C ASN A 95 -0.78 -4.93 -11.03
N HIS A 96 -0.05 -4.40 -10.04
CA HIS A 96 1.25 -4.93 -9.67
C HIS A 96 1.15 -6.40 -9.25
N GLU A 97 0.17 -6.75 -8.39
CA GLU A 97 -0.04 -8.15 -7.99
C GLU A 97 -0.47 -9.05 -9.17
N SER A 98 -1.26 -8.52 -10.11
CA SER A 98 -1.65 -9.25 -11.32
C SER A 98 -0.47 -9.53 -12.25
N VAL A 99 0.55 -8.67 -12.26
CA VAL A 99 1.82 -8.95 -12.94
C VAL A 99 2.61 -9.98 -12.14
N ALA A 100 2.72 -9.79 -10.82
CA ALA A 100 3.51 -10.64 -9.94
C ALA A 100 3.07 -12.11 -9.98
N VAL A 101 1.78 -12.41 -10.10
CA VAL A 101 1.29 -13.80 -10.19
C VAL A 101 1.78 -14.53 -11.45
N HIS A 102 2.12 -13.81 -12.52
CA HIS A 102 2.66 -14.40 -13.74
C HIS A 102 4.18 -14.39 -13.79
N GLU A 103 4.83 -13.44 -13.13
CA GLU A 103 6.29 -13.26 -13.19
C GLU A 103 7.04 -13.90 -12.02
N THR A 104 6.34 -14.26 -10.94
CA THR A 104 6.96 -14.85 -9.74
C THR A 104 6.80 -16.37 -9.74
N PRO A 105 7.89 -17.14 -9.91
CA PRO A 105 7.83 -18.59 -9.75
C PRO A 105 7.35 -18.96 -8.34
N GLY A 106 6.43 -19.90 -8.25
CA GLY A 106 5.90 -20.36 -6.97
C GLY A 106 4.87 -19.41 -6.31
N TYR A 107 4.35 -18.41 -7.05
CA TYR A 107 3.43 -17.43 -6.46
C TYR A 107 2.25 -18.10 -5.75
N CYS A 108 1.61 -19.08 -6.39
CA CYS A 108 0.44 -19.74 -5.86
C CYS A 108 0.75 -20.59 -4.62
N GLU A 109 1.86 -21.31 -4.63
CA GLU A 109 2.37 -22.11 -3.53
C GLU A 109 2.73 -21.24 -2.31
N MET A 110 3.26 -20.04 -2.55
CA MET A 110 3.56 -19.08 -1.48
C MET A 110 2.28 -18.47 -0.87
N ARG A 111 1.23 -18.24 -1.67
CA ARG A 111 0.00 -17.58 -1.21
C ARG A 111 -1.03 -18.53 -0.60
N ALA A 112 -1.10 -19.78 -1.04
CA ALA A 112 -2.04 -20.77 -0.51
C ALA A 112 -2.02 -20.90 1.03
N PRO A 113 -0.88 -21.09 1.71
CA PRO A 113 -0.86 -21.21 3.17
C PRO A 113 -1.25 -19.91 3.90
N MET A 114 -1.15 -18.75 3.25
CA MET A 114 -1.59 -17.49 3.84
C MET A 114 -3.10 -17.47 4.05
N PHE A 115 -3.88 -18.11 3.18
CA PHE A 115 -5.33 -18.22 3.38
C PHE A 115 -5.68 -19.01 4.63
N ASP A 116 -5.04 -20.16 4.83
CA ASP A 116 -5.29 -20.98 6.02
C ASP A 116 -4.91 -20.21 7.28
N LYS A 117 -3.79 -19.47 7.24
CA LYS A 117 -3.37 -18.61 8.34
C LYS A 117 -4.43 -17.55 8.66
N VAL A 118 -4.83 -16.72 7.70
CA VAL A 118 -5.72 -15.55 7.95
C VAL A 118 -7.11 -15.94 8.44
N LEU A 119 -7.57 -17.15 8.13
CA LEU A 119 -8.84 -17.68 8.62
C LEU A 119 -8.80 -18.08 10.11
N THR A 120 -7.61 -18.26 10.69
CA THR A 120 -7.44 -18.53 12.13
C THR A 120 -7.27 -17.25 12.96
N LEU A 121 -6.93 -16.12 12.33
CA LEU A 121 -6.56 -14.90 13.05
C LEU A 121 -7.77 -14.14 13.59
N THR A 122 -7.55 -13.48 14.72
CA THR A 122 -8.38 -12.37 15.20
C THR A 122 -8.09 -11.11 14.39
N ARG A 123 -8.90 -10.06 14.58
CA ARG A 123 -8.71 -8.77 13.91
C ARG A 123 -7.29 -8.19 14.14
N HIS A 124 -6.84 -8.15 15.39
CA HIS A 124 -5.53 -7.57 15.73
C HIS A 124 -4.40 -8.36 15.07
N GLN A 125 -4.42 -9.69 15.23
CA GLN A 125 -3.42 -10.57 14.64
C GLN A 125 -3.40 -10.49 13.11
N MET A 126 -4.55 -10.25 12.47
CA MET A 126 -4.64 -10.06 11.01
C MET A 126 -3.88 -8.81 10.55
N SER A 127 -3.98 -7.70 11.29
CA SER A 127 -3.21 -6.50 11.00
C SER A 127 -1.71 -6.73 11.19
N ASP A 128 -1.29 -7.33 12.31
CA ASP A 128 0.13 -7.63 12.57
C ASP A 128 0.71 -8.54 11.49
N TYR A 129 -0.03 -9.59 11.13
CA TYR A 129 0.39 -10.52 10.10
C TYR A 129 0.54 -9.82 8.74
N ALA A 130 -0.36 -8.92 8.37
CA ALA A 130 -0.22 -8.16 7.14
C ALA A 130 1.01 -7.24 7.14
N VAL A 131 1.36 -6.63 8.27
CA VAL A 131 2.60 -5.84 8.43
C VAL A 131 3.85 -6.69 8.22
N GLU A 132 3.85 -7.93 8.75
CA GLU A 132 4.95 -8.88 8.53
C GLU A 132 5.08 -9.30 7.06
N GLN A 133 3.96 -9.53 6.37
CA GLN A 133 3.96 -9.98 4.98
C GLN A 133 4.24 -8.86 3.97
N VAL A 134 3.92 -7.60 4.32
CA VAL A 134 4.10 -6.43 3.46
C VAL A 134 4.90 -5.37 4.23
N PRO A 135 6.23 -5.50 4.37
CA PRO A 135 7.02 -4.56 5.17
C PRO A 135 7.08 -3.15 4.57
N SER A 136 6.90 -3.01 3.25
CA SER A 136 6.89 -1.73 2.55
C SER A 136 5.75 -1.73 1.54
N PRO A 137 4.62 -1.06 1.83
CA PRO A 137 3.49 -1.00 0.91
C PRO A 137 3.82 -0.10 -0.30
N ASP A 138 3.27 -0.44 -1.44
CA ASP A 138 3.51 0.25 -2.70
C ASP A 138 2.97 1.67 -2.65
N ASN A 139 3.78 2.63 -3.13
CA ASN A 139 3.37 4.02 -3.33
C ASN A 139 2.86 4.73 -2.07
N VAL A 140 3.14 4.20 -0.87
CA VAL A 140 2.87 4.82 0.42
C VAL A 140 4.17 4.81 1.21
N ARG A 141 4.61 5.98 1.70
CA ARG A 141 5.88 6.13 2.42
C ARG A 141 5.63 6.59 3.84
N ALA A 142 6.29 5.97 4.81
CA ALA A 142 6.20 6.39 6.21
C ALA A 142 6.84 7.77 6.43
N CYS A 143 6.27 8.54 7.35
CA CYS A 143 6.91 9.78 7.80
C CYS A 143 8.22 9.47 8.55
N GLY A 144 9.32 10.12 8.14
CA GLY A 144 10.64 9.93 8.74
C GLY A 144 11.60 9.04 7.95
N GLU A 145 11.14 8.37 6.88
CA GLU A 145 12.04 7.65 5.97
C GLU A 145 12.77 8.63 5.04
N ALA A 146 14.08 8.81 5.29
CA ALA A 146 14.94 9.60 4.42
C ALA A 146 14.95 8.99 3.01
N LYS A 147 14.67 9.81 1.98
CA LYS A 147 14.85 9.39 0.59
C LYS A 147 16.31 8.99 0.40
N LYS A 148 16.60 7.69 0.22
CA LYS A 148 17.89 7.29 -0.36
C LYS A 148 17.89 7.72 -1.82
N VAL A 149 18.42 8.91 -2.09
CA VAL A 149 18.69 9.36 -3.45
C VAL A 149 19.77 8.43 -4.01
N LYS A 150 19.40 7.56 -4.95
CA LYS A 150 20.39 6.86 -5.78
C LYS A 150 21.18 7.95 -6.53
N LYS A 151 22.44 8.15 -6.15
CA LYS A 151 23.40 8.85 -7.03
C LYS A 151 23.56 7.97 -8.27
N ALA A 152 23.17 8.48 -9.43
CA ALA A 152 23.58 7.90 -10.70
C ALA A 152 25.11 8.06 -10.78
N ASN A 153 25.80 6.95 -11.04
CA ASN A 153 27.20 6.92 -11.47
C ASN A 153 27.25 7.08 -12.98
#